data_AF-A0A967WCK0-F1
#
_entry.id   AF-A0A967WCK0-F1
#
_cell.length_a   1.000
_cell.length_b   1.000
_cell.length_c   1.000
_cell.angle_alpha   90.00
_cell.angle_beta   90.00
_cell.angle_gamma   90.00
#
_symmetry.space_group_name_H-M   'P 1'
#
loop_
_entity.id
_entity.type
_entity.pdbx_description
1 polymer ?
#
loop_
_entity_poly.entity_id
_entity_poly.type
_entity_poly.pdbx_seq_one_letter_code
_entity_poly.pdbx_strand_id
1 'polypeptide(L)' 'MVKRYVLLSLIAVLTVTGICSPVHAQGVYTVTNTDDSGTGSLRWAIEQANTNPGTDTISFAIPGEGVQTISPTSPLPA' A
#
# COMPACT_ATOMS: atom_id res chain seq x y z
N MET A 1 8.00 -67.61 6.90
CA MET A 1 8.04 -66.94 5.58
C MET A 1 7.32 -65.59 5.70
N VAL A 2 8.01 -64.49 6.03
CA VAL A 2 8.50 -63.39 5.15
C VAL A 2 7.51 -62.81 4.13
N LYS A 3 6.95 -61.61 4.40
CA LYS A 3 6.94 -60.35 3.58
C LYS A 3 5.82 -59.41 4.11
N ARG A 4 6.10 -58.30 4.81
CA ARG A 4 6.50 -56.95 4.33
C ARG A 4 5.49 -56.27 3.38
N TYR A 5 4.52 -55.54 3.94
CA TYR A 5 3.81 -54.41 3.33
C TYR A 5 3.42 -53.46 4.48
N VAL A 6 4.37 -52.75 5.10
CA VAL A 6 4.82 -51.41 4.68
C VAL A 6 3.63 -50.49 4.39
N LEU A 7 3.30 -49.69 5.42
CA LEU A 7 3.08 -48.24 5.38
C LEU A 7 2.72 -47.65 4.00
N LEU A 8 1.63 -46.88 3.93
CA LEU A 8 1.39 -45.70 3.07
C LEU A 8 -0.06 -45.68 2.58
N SER A 9 -0.92 -45.01 3.33
CA SER A 9 -2.06 -44.32 2.71
C SER A 9 -1.92 -42.87 3.11
N LEU A 10 -1.36 -42.10 2.16
CA LEU A 10 -1.08 -40.68 2.30
C LEU A 10 -2.35 -39.98 2.80
N ILE A 11 -2.16 -39.26 3.90
CA ILE A 11 -3.09 -38.26 4.38
C ILE A 11 -3.28 -37.28 3.23
N ALA A 12 -4.47 -37.25 2.63
CA ALA A 12 -4.89 -36.12 1.82
C ALA A 12 -5.16 -34.95 2.79
N VAL A 13 -4.08 -34.34 3.30
CA VAL A 13 -4.16 -33.03 3.94
C VAL A 13 -4.49 -32.08 2.80
N LEU A 14 -5.77 -31.74 2.66
CA LEU A 14 -6.18 -30.57 1.92
C LEU A 14 -5.63 -29.37 2.68
N THR A 15 -4.39 -28.97 2.38
CA THR A 15 -3.86 -27.70 2.87
C THR A 15 -4.65 -26.62 2.15
N VAL A 16 -5.74 -26.18 2.75
CA VAL A 16 -6.21 -24.82 2.54
C VAL A 16 -5.10 -23.94 3.10
N THR A 17 -4.05 -23.70 2.31
CA THR A 17 -3.22 -22.52 2.50
C THR A 17 -4.10 -21.36 2.14
N GLY A 18 -4.99 -20.99 3.08
CA GLY A 18 -5.46 -19.63 3.20
C GLY A 18 -4.24 -18.79 3.51
N ILE A 19 -3.44 -18.50 2.49
CA ILE A 19 -2.59 -17.32 2.51
C ILE A 19 -3.59 -16.17 2.54
N CYS A 20 -3.92 -15.76 3.77
CA CYS A 20 -4.38 -14.42 4.04
C CYS A 20 -3.40 -13.52 3.28
N SER A 21 -3.86 -12.87 2.21
CA SER A 21 -3.04 -11.89 1.52
C SER A 21 -2.50 -10.93 2.58
N PRO A 22 -1.20 -10.58 2.58
CA PRO A 22 -0.71 -9.60 3.53
C PRO A 22 -1.58 -8.37 3.38
N VAL A 23 -2.33 -8.01 4.44
CA VAL A 23 -3.06 -6.74 4.43
C VAL A 23 -1.96 -5.69 4.39
N HIS A 24 -1.89 -4.96 3.28
CA HIS A 24 -0.95 -3.88 3.16
C HIS A 24 -1.37 -2.78 4.15
N ALA A 25 -0.41 -2.19 4.86
CA ALA A 25 -0.69 -1.05 5.74
C ALA A 25 -1.00 0.18 4.87
N GLN A 26 -2.29 0.43 4.64
CA GLN A 26 -2.79 1.57 3.87
C GLN A 26 -2.29 2.87 4.52
N GLY A 27 -1.50 3.64 3.78
CA GLY A 27 -0.97 4.93 4.19
C GLY A 27 -2.02 6.03 4.03
N VAL A 28 -2.02 6.97 4.97
CA VAL A 28 -2.78 8.23 4.85
C VAL A 28 -1.79 9.38 4.84
N TYR A 29 -1.65 10.04 3.70
CA TYR A 29 -0.72 11.14 3.49
C TYR A 29 -1.49 12.46 3.34
N THR A 30 -1.29 13.37 4.29
CA THR A 30 -2.04 14.62 4.34
C THR A 30 -1.29 15.77 3.67
N VAL A 31 -1.91 16.37 2.67
CA VAL A 31 -1.45 17.60 2.02
C VAL A 31 -1.94 18.81 2.85
N THR A 32 -1.00 19.61 3.35
CA THR A 32 -1.25 20.74 4.26
C THR A 32 -0.77 22.09 3.73
N ASN A 33 -0.09 22.11 2.58
CA ASN A 33 0.35 23.34 1.92
C ASN A 33 0.23 23.23 0.40
N THR A 34 0.36 24.37 -0.28
CA THR A 34 0.29 24.49 -1.74
C THR A 34 1.67 24.53 -2.40
N ASP A 35 2.73 24.26 -1.65
CA ASP A 35 4.10 24.31 -2.16
C ASP A 35 4.34 23.13 -3.13
N ASP A 36 5.23 23.31 -4.12
CA ASP A 36 5.52 22.26 -5.12
C ASP A 36 6.38 21.10 -4.56
N SER A 37 7.01 21.31 -3.40
CA SER A 37 7.89 20.33 -2.76
C SER A 37 7.93 20.54 -1.24
N GLY A 38 8.50 19.56 -0.53
CA GLY A 38 8.60 19.57 0.92
C GLY A 38 7.47 18.80 1.60
N THR A 39 7.65 18.48 2.88
CA THR A 39 6.69 17.73 3.67
C THR A 39 5.33 18.41 3.69
N GLY A 40 4.26 17.66 3.45
CA GLY A 40 2.89 18.19 3.38
C GLY A 40 2.50 18.80 2.02
N SER A 41 3.39 18.78 1.03
CA SER A 41 3.02 19.09 -0.37
C SER A 41 2.34 17.89 -1.05
N LEU A 42 1.65 18.15 -2.16
CA LEU A 42 1.08 17.09 -3.01
C LEU A 42 2.16 16.14 -3.54
N ARG A 43 3.32 16.68 -3.93
CA ARG A 43 4.44 15.87 -4.45
C ARG A 43 4.96 14.90 -3.39
N TRP A 44 5.18 15.40 -2.17
CA TRP A 44 5.57 14.54 -1.05
C TRP A 44 4.55 13.43 -0.80
N ALA A 45 3.24 13.76 -0.80
CA ALA A 45 2.20 12.77 -0.54
C ALA A 45 2.16 11.66 -1.61
N ILE A 46 2.35 12.00 -2.88
CA ILE A 46 2.44 11.04 -3.99
C ILE A 46 3.70 10.19 -3.87
N GLU A 47 4.85 10.78 -3.54
CA GLU A 47 6.09 10.02 -3.34
C GLU A 47 5.93 8.99 -2.22
N GLN A 48 5.33 9.38 -1.09
CA GLN A 48 5.09 8.43 0.00
C GLN A 48 4.15 7.30 -0.43
N ALA A 49 3.05 7.63 -1.12
CA ALA A 49 2.11 6.65 -1.65
C ALA A 49 2.77 5.69 -2.64
N ASN A 50 3.59 6.18 -3.57
CA ASN A 50 4.24 5.32 -4.56
C ASN A 50 5.30 4.41 -3.94
N THR A 51 5.88 4.81 -2.79
CA THR A 51 6.82 3.97 -2.03
C THR A 51 6.14 2.96 -1.11
N ASN A 52 4.83 3.12 -0.88
CA ASN A 52 4.05 2.22 -0.04
C ASN A 52 3.22 1.30 -0.95
N PRO A 53 3.42 -0.03 -0.90
CA PRO A 53 2.59 -0.94 -1.69
C PRO A 53 1.09 -0.79 -1.35
N GLY A 54 0.17 -1.45 -2.06
CA GLY A 54 -1.25 -1.40 -1.69
C GLY A 54 -1.99 -0.10 -2.05
N THR A 55 -3.11 0.18 -1.38
CA THR A 55 -3.99 1.31 -1.70
C THR A 55 -3.89 2.41 -0.65
N ASP A 56 -3.30 3.52 -1.03
CA ASP A 56 -3.15 4.65 -0.11
C ASP A 56 -4.22 5.71 -0.29
N THR A 57 -4.38 6.54 0.73
CA THR A 57 -5.26 7.71 0.71
C THR A 57 -4.44 8.98 0.81
N ILE A 58 -4.58 9.87 -0.16
CA ILE A 58 -4.07 11.23 -0.08
C ILE A 58 -5.21 12.14 0.40
N SER A 59 -5.05 12.72 1.59
CA SER A 59 -6.04 13.60 2.22
C SER A 59 -5.63 15.05 2.05
N PHE A 60 -6.59 15.95 1.82
CA PHE A 60 -6.34 17.39 1.68
C PHE A 60 -6.85 18.13 2.90
N ALA A 61 -5.92 18.76 3.63
CA ALA A 61 -6.19 19.57 4.82
C ALA A 61 -5.36 20.86 4.80
N ILE A 62 -5.40 21.56 3.67
CA ILE A 62 -4.71 22.84 3.49
C ILE A 62 -5.50 23.92 4.24
N PRO A 63 -4.92 24.61 5.24
CA PRO A 63 -5.61 25.67 5.97
C PRO A 63 -5.80 26.89 5.07
N GLY A 64 -6.95 27.56 5.22
CA GLY A 64 -7.30 28.75 4.45
C GLY A 64 -8.73 28.70 3.95
N GLU A 65 -9.30 29.88 3.71
CA GLU A 65 -10.62 30.03 3.09
C GLU A 65 -10.45 30.18 1.58
N GLY A 66 -11.37 29.62 0.80
CA GLY A 66 -11.39 29.77 -0.66
C GLY A 66 -10.70 28.63 -1.43
N VAL A 67 -10.34 28.91 -2.68
CA VAL A 67 -9.75 27.91 -3.59
C VAL A 67 -8.25 27.80 -3.35
N GLN A 68 -7.82 26.59 -2.99
CA GLN A 68 -6.39 26.26 -2.84
C GLN A 68 -5.86 25.70 -4.17
N THR A 69 -5.08 26.50 -4.89
CA THR A 69 -4.47 26.09 -6.16
C THR A 69 -3.07 25.56 -5.92
N ILE A 70 -2.81 24.32 -6.33
CA ILE A 70 -1.49 23.70 -6.36
C ILE A 70 -1.00 23.75 -7.80
N SER A 71 0.17 24.37 -8.04
CA SER A 71 0.74 24.53 -9.39
C SER A 71 2.09 23.82 -9.47
N PRO A 72 2.11 22.52 -9.80
CA PRO A 72 3.37 21.78 -9.93
C PRO A 72 4.28 22.41 -10.99
N THR A 73 5.56 22.56 -10.68
CA THR A 73 6.54 23.15 -11.63
C THR A 73 7.09 22.13 -12.62
N SER A 74 6.85 20.85 -12.36
CA SER A 74 7.26 19.70 -13.15
C SER A 74 6.20 18.58 -13.05
N PRO A 75 6.22 17.58 -13.94
CA PRO A 75 5.32 16.44 -13.86
C PRO A 75 5.31 15.82 -12.45
N LEU A 76 4.12 15.41 -12.01
CA LEU A 76 3.99 14.68 -10.76
C LEU A 76 4.54 13.26 -10.92
N PRO A 77 5.09 12.65 -9.86
CA PRO A 77 5.53 11.26 -9.88
C PRO A 77 4.36 10.33 -10.22
N ALA A 78 4.68 9.25 -10.93
CA ALA A 78 3.74 8.17 -11.29
C ALA A 78 3.84 7.01 -10.32
#